data_AF-A0A3R7VSP2-F1
#
_entry.id   AF-A0A3R7VSP2-F1
#
_cell.length_a   1.000
_cell.length_b   1.000
_cell.length_c   1.000
_cell.angle_alpha   90.00
_cell.angle_beta   90.00
_cell.angle_gamma   90.00
#
_symmetry.space_group_name_H-M   'P 1'
#
loop_
_entity.id
_entity.type
_entity.pdbx_description
1 polymer ?
#
loop_
_entity_poly.entity_id
_entity_poly.type
_entity_poly.pdbx_seq_one_letter_code
_entity_poly.pdbx_strand_id
1 'polypeptide(L)' 'MTKAKVIDLSGKEKDEIELPEVFNEIYRPDLIKKAVLSLQSLRYQPYGPRARSGMDTSAQSWGS' A
#
# COMPACT_ATOMS: atom_id res chain seq x y z
N MET A 1 17.65 3.16 26.44
CA MET A 1 18.17 3.56 25.13
C MET A 1 19.10 2.46 24.65
N THR A 2 18.67 1.75 23.62
CA THR A 2 19.43 0.62 23.05
C THR A 2 20.38 1.18 22.01
N LYS A 3 21.63 0.73 22.00
CA LYS A 3 22.64 1.17 21.03
C LYS A 3 22.70 0.21 19.85
N ALA A 4 22.89 0.75 18.64
CA ALA A 4 22.98 0.03 17.39
C ALA A 4 24.37 0.22 16.77
N LYS A 5 24.93 -0.87 16.26
CA LYS A 5 26.27 -0.88 15.65
C LYS A 5 26.18 -0.51 14.17
N VAL A 6 27.06 0.37 13.72
CA VAL A 6 27.24 0.72 12.31
C VAL A 6 28.33 -0.17 11.74
N ILE A 7 27.98 -0.88 10.68
CA ILE A 7 28.85 -1.88 10.05
C ILE A 7 29.38 -1.29 8.73
N ASP A 8 30.70 -1.36 8.52
CA ASP A 8 31.35 -0.97 7.27
C ASP A 8 31.16 -2.03 6.17
N LEU A 9 31.45 -1.65 4.92
CA LEU A 9 31.41 -2.54 3.75
C LEU A 9 32.25 -3.81 3.91
N SER A 10 33.31 -3.76 4.73
CA SER A 10 34.18 -4.90 5.05
C SER A 10 33.65 -5.78 6.20
N GLY A 11 32.46 -5.52 6.72
CA GLY A 11 31.85 -6.27 7.82
C GLY A 11 32.42 -5.97 9.20
N LYS A 12 33.27 -4.93 9.34
CA LYS A 12 33.81 -4.48 10.63
C LYS A 12 32.90 -3.44 11.27
N GLU A 13 32.82 -3.46 12.59
CA GLU A 13 32.11 -2.45 13.37
C GLU A 13 32.90 -1.14 13.31
N LYS A 14 32.27 -0.08 12.81
CA LYS A 14 32.90 1.23 12.65
C LYS A 14 32.53 2.18 13.78
N ASP A 15 31.24 2.22 14.13
CA ASP A 15 30.69 3.16 15.10
C ASP A 15 29.49 2.57 15.82
N GLU A 16 29.06 3.23 16.90
CA GLU A 16 27.87 2.88 17.67
C GLU A 16 26.96 4.11 17.77
N ILE A 17 25.70 3.96 17.36
CA ILE A 17 24.69 5.02 17.32
C ILE A 17 23.54 4.66 18.27
N GLU A 18 22.95 5.66 18.92
CA GLU A 18 21.75 5.46 19.73
C GLU A 18 20.52 5.23 18.85
N LEU A 19 19.72 4.21 19.17
CA LEU A 19 18.54 3.89 18.39
C LEU A 19 17.47 4.99 18.56
N PRO A 20 16.96 5.58 17.46
CA PRO A 20 15.92 6.60 17.53
C PRO A 20 14.66 6.11 18.24
N GLU A 21 13.94 7.03 18.87
CA GLU A 21 12.73 6.71 19.67
C GLU A 21 11.63 6.00 18.86
N VAL A 22 11.57 6.25 17.55
CA VAL A 22 10.60 5.64 16.61
C VAL A 22 10.63 4.11 16.66
N PHE A 23 11.79 3.50 16.92
CA PHE A 23 11.89 2.03 17.00
C PHE A 23 11.29 1.44 18.29
N ASN A 24 11.00 2.27 19.29
CA ASN A 24 10.34 1.85 20.53
C ASN A 24 8.81 1.99 20.46
N GLU A 25 8.27 2.48 19.34
CA GLU A 25 6.82 2.61 19.16
C GLU A 25 6.12 1.25 19.17
N ILE A 26 4.87 1.26 19.61
CA ILE A 26 4.04 0.06 19.69
C ILE A 26 3.73 -0.44 18.28
N TYR A 27 4.05 -1.70 18.01
CA TYR A 27 3.75 -2.34 16.74
C TYR A 27 2.23 -2.53 16.55
N ARG A 28 1.66 -1.81 15.58
CA ARG A 28 0.23 -1.82 15.24
C ARG A 28 -0.03 -2.30 13.80
N PRO A 29 -0.07 -3.62 13.55
CA PRO A 29 -0.22 -4.17 12.20
C PRO A 29 -1.57 -3.81 11.54
N ASP A 30 -2.60 -3.55 12.34
CA ASP A 30 -3.92 -3.08 11.92
C ASP A 30 -3.83 -1.74 11.17
N LEU A 31 -3.17 -0.75 11.78
CA LEU A 31 -3.00 0.58 11.19
C LEU A 31 -2.09 0.55 9.96
N ILE A 32 -0.97 -0.17 10.06
CA ILE A 32 0.00 -0.30 8.97
C ILE A 32 -0.70 -0.88 7.73
N LYS A 33 -1.43 -1.99 7.90
CA LYS A 33 -2.15 -2.64 6.80
C LYS A 33 -3.18 -1.70 6.17
N LYS A 34 -3.95 -0.96 6.98
CA LYS A 34 -4.95 -0.01 6.48
C LYS A 34 -4.31 1.12 5.66
N ALA A 35 -3.22 1.70 6.16
CA ALA A 35 -2.50 2.76 5.46
C ALA A 35 -1.91 2.28 4.12
N VAL A 36 -1.27 1.10 4.12
CA VAL A 36 -0.68 0.53 2.90
C VAL A 36 -1.73 0.24 1.84
N LEU A 37 -2.86 -0.38 2.19
CA LEU A 37 -3.94 -0.67 1.24
C LEU A 37 -4.53 0.62 0.63
N SER A 38 -4.71 1.66 1.44
CA SER A 38 -5.17 2.97 0.97
C SER A 38 -4.17 3.64 0.02
N LEU A 39 -2.87 3.49 0.23
CA LEU A 39 -1.85 4.04 -0.66
C LEU A 39 -1.75 3.24 -1.97
N GLN A 40 -1.86 1.92 -1.89
CA GLN A 40 -1.84 1.05 -3.07
C GLN A 40 -3.05 1.30 -3.97
N SER A 41 -4.22 1.58 -3.40
CA SER A 41 -5.42 1.80 -4.20
C SER A 41 -5.33 3.03 -5.12
N LEU A 42 -4.57 4.05 -4.72
CA LEU A 42 -4.34 5.27 -5.52
C LEU A 42 -3.59 5.01 -6.83
N ARG A 43 -2.91 3.86 -6.95
CA ARG A 43 -2.12 3.51 -8.14
C ARG A 43 -2.94 2.83 -9.23
N TYR A 44 -4.19 2.46 -8.97
CA TYR A 44 -5.04 1.81 -9.96
C TYR A 44 -5.58 2.81 -10.96
N GLN A 45 -5.42 2.49 -12.25
CA GLN A 45 -6.06 3.24 -13.32
C GLN A 45 -7.52 2.79 -13.47
N PRO A 46 -8.51 3.69 -13.59
CA PRO A 46 -9.88 3.29 -13.86
C PRO A 46 -9.98 2.60 -15.22
N TYR A 47 -10.72 1.50 -15.25
CA TYR A 47 -11.03 0.76 -16.46
C TYR A 47 -12.48 0.28 -16.39
N GLY A 48 -13.13 0.18 -17.54
CA GLY A 48 -14.52 -0.24 -17.60
C GLY A 48 -15.06 -0.27 -19.03
N PRO A 49 -16.20 -0.96 -19.25
CA PRO A 49 -16.87 -0.98 -20.54
C PRO A 49 -17.48 0.39 -20.89
N ARG A 50 -17.82 0.59 -22.16
CA ARG A 50 -18.52 1.80 -22.60
C ARG A 50 -19.89 1.89 -21.91
N ALA A 51 -20.30 3.11 -21.53
CA ALA A 51 -21.54 3.37 -20.80
C ALA A 51 -22.82 2.77 -21.43
N ARG A 52 -22.83 2.52 -22.75
CA ARG A 52 -23.97 2.00 -23.51
C ARG A 52 -23.78 0.57 -24.04
N SER A 53 -22.74 -0.14 -23.59
CA SER A 53 -22.49 -1.53 -24.02
C SER A 53 -23.71 -2.41 -23.78
N GLY A 54 -24.29 -2.95 -24.86
CA GLY A 54 -25.51 -3.79 -24.83
C GLY A 54 -26.84 -3.02 -24.83
N MET A 55 -26.82 -1.68 -24.72
CA MET A 55 -28.02 -0.83 -24.68
C MET A 55 -28.34 -0.17 -26.03
N ASP A 56 -27.44 -0.24 -27.00
CA ASP A 56 -27.64 0.31 -28.35
C ASP A 56 -28.44 -0.67 -29.24
N THR A 57 -29.62 -1.06 -28.75
CA THR A 57 -30.56 -1.94 -29.46
C THR A 57 -31.96 -1.33 -29.48
N SER A 58 -32.71 -1.56 -30.56
CA SER A 58 -34.11 -1.16 -30.72
C SER A 58 -35.08 -2.22 -30.18
N ALA A 59 -34.60 -3.16 -29.38
CA ALA A 59 -35.39 -4.29 -28.90
C ALA A 59 -36.62 -3.82 -28.09
N GLN A 60 -37.78 -4.33 -28.46
CA GLN A 60 -39.03 -4.18 -27.72
C GLN A 60 -39.68 -5.57 -27.55
N SER A 61 -40.32 -5.79 -26.41
CA SER A 61 -41.07 -7.04 -26.14
C SER A 61 -42.30 -7.15 -27.05
N TRP A 62 -42.69 -8.38 -27.40
CA TRP A 62 -43.80 -8.64 -28.32
C TRP A 62 -45.19 -8.36 -27.74
N GLY A 63 -45.30 -8.13 -26.43
CA GLY A 63 -46.59 -7.96 -25.76
C GLY A 63 -47.37 -9.28 -25.63
N SER A 64 -48.37 -9.27 -24.77
CA SER A 64 -49.31 -10.38 -24.52
C SER A 64 -50.69 -10.07 -25.07
#